data_AF-A0A3B9IU78-F1
#
_entry.id   AF-A0A3B9IU78-F1
#
_cell.length_a   1.000
_cell.length_b   1.000
_cell.length_c   1.000
_cell.angle_alpha   90.00
_cell.angle_beta   90.00
_cell.angle_gamma   90.00
#
_symmetry.space_group_name_H-M   'P 1'
#
loop_
_entity.id
_entity.type
_entity.pdbx_description
1 polymer ?
#
loop_
_entity_poly.entity_id
_entity_poly.type
_entity_poly.pdbx_seq_one_letter_code
_entity_poly.pdbx_strand_id
1 'polypeptide(L)' 'MARVKRGVTSHARHKKVLKLAEGARGRSSKTIRAAKQRVDKNLQYAYRDRRVRKRQFRALWIQR' A
#
# COMPACT_ATOMS: atom_id res chain seq x y z
N MET A 1 9.35 -12.50 -35.76
CA MET A 1 8.55 -12.09 -34.57
C MET A 1 8.78 -10.60 -34.29
N ALA A 2 7.72 -9.82 -34.06
CA ALA A 2 7.83 -8.38 -33.79
C ALA A 2 8.06 -8.08 -32.29
N ARG A 3 8.92 -7.10 -31.98
CA ARG A 3 9.24 -6.69 -30.60
C ARG A 3 8.13 -5.78 -30.02
N VAL A 4 7.44 -6.23 -28.97
CA VAL A 4 6.43 -5.42 -28.27
C VAL A 4 7.10 -4.57 -27.17
N LYS A 5 7.10 -3.24 -27.32
CA LYS A 5 7.67 -2.29 -26.36
C LYS A 5 6.68 -1.97 -25.24
N ARG A 6 7.14 -1.91 -23.98
CA ARG A 6 6.31 -1.62 -22.78
C ARG A 6 6.03 -0.13 -22.51
N GLY A 7 6.24 0.76 -23.48
CA GLY A 7 6.35 2.23 -23.30
C GLY A 7 5.47 2.84 -22.19
N VAL A 8 4.21 3.10 -22.49
CA VAL A 8 3.27 3.78 -21.58
C VAL A 8 2.78 2.90 -20.42
N THR A 9 2.77 1.58 -20.59
CA THR A 9 2.21 0.65 -19.59
C THR A 9 3.06 0.61 -18.32
N SER A 10 4.38 0.71 -18.46
CA SER A 10 5.29 0.81 -17.31
C SER A 10 5.04 2.07 -16.48
N HIS A 11 4.90 3.22 -17.16
CA HIS A 11 4.62 4.49 -16.49
C HIS A 11 3.26 4.45 -15.76
N ALA A 12 2.21 3.93 -16.40
CA ALA A 12 0.89 3.82 -15.80
C ALA A 12 0.91 2.94 -14.53
N ARG A 13 1.64 1.82 -14.53
CA ARG A 13 1.81 0.97 -13.34
C ARG A 13 2.52 1.70 -12.22
N HIS A 14 3.54 2.50 -12.52
CA HIS A 14 4.24 3.31 -11.54
C HIS A 14 3.32 4.36 -10.89
N LYS A 15 2.52 5.08 -11.68
CA LYS A 15 1.54 6.04 -11.15
C LYS A 15 0.52 5.39 -10.23
N LYS A 16 0.03 4.18 -10.56
CA LYS A 16 -0.89 3.42 -9.68
C LYS A 16 -0.28 3.15 -8.30
N VAL A 17 0.99 2.73 -8.24
CA VAL A 17 1.65 2.46 -6.96
C VAL A 17 1.92 3.73 -6.17
N LEU A 18 2.35 4.82 -6.83
CA LEU A 18 2.55 6.10 -6.14
C LEU A 18 1.25 6.65 -5.56
N LYS A 19 0.14 6.50 -6.29
CA LYS A 19 -1.19 6.87 -5.80
C LYS A 19 -1.57 6.11 -4.52
N LEU A 20 -1.26 4.81 -4.45
CA LEU A 20 -1.48 4.03 -3.23
C LEU A 20 -0.53 4.40 -2.08
N ALA A 21 0.62 5.00 -2.39
CA ALA A 21 1.62 5.44 -1.43
C ALA A 21 1.49 6.93 -1.07
N GLU A 22 0.41 7.61 -1.49
CA GLU A 22 0.15 9.00 -1.16
C GLU A 22 0.11 9.22 0.35
N GLY A 23 0.59 10.38 0.81
CA GLY A 23 0.73 10.68 2.24
C GLY A 23 1.89 9.96 2.95
N ALA A 24 2.62 9.05 2.29
CA ALA A 24 3.81 8.44 2.89
C ALA A 24 4.93 9.47 3.08
N ARG A 25 5.59 9.43 4.24
CA ARG A 25 6.70 10.34 4.58
C ARG A 25 7.94 10.07 3.69
N GLY A 26 8.58 11.15 3.24
CA GLY A 26 9.90 11.10 2.60
C GLY A 26 9.91 10.40 1.24
N ARG A 27 10.91 9.56 0.99
CA ARG A 27 11.12 8.92 -0.33
C ARG A 27 10.04 7.88 -0.69
N SER A 28 9.28 7.41 0.28
CA SER A 28 8.23 6.39 0.09
C SER A 28 7.01 6.91 -0.70
N SER A 29 6.83 8.23 -0.82
CA SER A 29 5.79 8.84 -1.68
C SER A 29 6.30 9.30 -3.04
N LYS A 30 7.63 9.41 -3.22
CA LYS A 30 8.24 9.97 -4.44
C LYS A 30 8.93 8.92 -5.31
N THR A 31 9.51 7.88 -4.70
CA THR A 31 10.33 6.89 -5.40
C THR A 31 9.63 5.54 -5.46
N ILE A 32 9.50 4.97 -6.67
CA ILE A 32 8.77 3.71 -6.91
C ILE A 32 9.29 2.53 -6.09
N ARG A 33 10.61 2.40 -5.93
CA ARG A 33 11.19 1.27 -5.19
C ARG A 33 10.80 1.29 -3.71
N ALA A 34 10.88 2.45 -3.08
CA ALA A 34 10.47 2.64 -1.69
C ALA A 34 8.95 2.57 -1.54
N ALA A 35 8.20 3.16 -2.48
CA ALA A 35 6.74 3.14 -2.49
C ALA A 35 6.19 1.71 -2.54
N LYS A 36 6.74 0.85 -3.42
CA LYS A 36 6.33 -0.57 -3.51
C LYS A 36 6.48 -1.29 -2.18
N GLN A 37 7.68 -1.25 -1.59
CA GLN A 37 7.95 -1.88 -0.30
C GLN A 37 7.02 -1.38 0.81
N ARG A 38 6.73 -0.07 0.80
CA ARG A 38 5.82 0.54 1.77
C ARG A 38 4.37 0.08 1.57
N VAL A 39 3.89 0.08 0.32
CA VAL A 39 2.53 -0.35 -0.03
C VAL A 39 2.32 -1.81 0.36
N ASP A 40 3.27 -2.70 0.06
CA ASP A 40 3.17 -4.12 0.39
C ASP A 40 3.02 -4.33 1.91
N LYS A 41 3.85 -3.63 2.70
CA LYS A 41 3.78 -3.67 4.17
C LYS A 41 2.47 -3.07 4.70
N ASN A 42 2.01 -1.96 4.14
CA ASN A 42 0.75 -1.33 4.53
C ASN A 42 -0.45 -2.27 4.28
N LEU A 43 -0.46 -2.99 3.15
CA LEU A 43 -1.53 -3.94 2.83
C LEU A 43 -1.57 -5.13 3.82
N GLN A 44 -0.40 -5.63 4.23
CA GLN A 44 -0.32 -6.66 5.27
C GLN A 44 -0.91 -6.15 6.61
N TYR A 45 -0.55 -4.93 7.02
CA TYR A 45 -1.09 -4.33 8.24
C TYR A 45 -2.60 -4.07 8.14
N ALA A 46 -3.09 -3.57 7.01
CA ALA A 46 -4.52 -3.40 6.79
C ALA A 46 -5.29 -4.72 6.97
N TYR A 47 -4.77 -5.83 6.45
CA TYR A 47 -5.38 -7.15 6.65
C TYR A 47 -5.41 -7.57 8.12
N ARG A 48 -4.26 -7.50 8.80
CA ARG A 48 -4.11 -7.86 10.21
C ARG A 48 -5.04 -7.03 11.10
N ASP A 49 -5.05 -5.72 10.89
CA ASP A 49 -5.71 -4.77 11.79
C ASP A 49 -7.23 -4.83 11.68
N ARG A 50 -7.79 -5.24 10.52
CA ARG A 50 -9.23 -5.56 10.42
C ARG A 50 -9.66 -6.63 11.42
N ARG A 51 -8.81 -7.62 11.70
CA ARG A 51 -9.09 -8.66 12.71
C ARG A 51 -8.82 -8.18 14.13
N VAL A 52 -7.76 -7.39 14.33
CA VAL A 52 -7.42 -6.79 15.64
C VAL A 52 -8.51 -5.84 16.12
N ARG A 53 -9.06 -5.00 15.23
CA ARG A 53 -10.09 -4.00 15.55
C ARG A 53 -11.32 -4.61 16.21
N LYS A 54 -11.78 -5.77 15.74
CA LYS A 54 -12.90 -6.50 16.35
C LYS A 54 -12.63 -6.87 17.81
N ARG A 55 -11.39 -7.29 18.12
CA ARG A 55 -10.95 -7.63 19.47
C ARG A 55 -10.79 -6.39 20.34
N GLN A 56 -10.27 -5.30 19.79
CA GLN A 56 -10.13 -4.02 20.49
C GLN A 56 -11.49 -3.46 20.92
N PHE A 57 -12.49 -3.47 20.04
CA PHE A 57 -13.84 -3.02 20.40
C PHE A 57 -14.47 -3.92 21.47
N ARG A 58 -14.32 -5.25 21.34
CA ARG A 58 -14.79 -6.18 22.39
C ARG A 58 -14.13 -5.89 23.74
N ALA A 59 -12.82 -5.67 23.77
CA ALA A 59 -12.11 -5.33 25.00
C ALA A 59 -12.61 -4.00 25.59
N LEU A 60 -12.81 -2.98 24.75
CA LEU A 60 -13.36 -1.69 25.18
C LEU A 60 -14.79 -1.83 25.75
N TRP A 61 -15.63 -2.69 25.15
CA TRP A 61 -16.98 -2.96 25.65
C TRP A 61 -17.01 -3.78 26.93
N ILE A 62 -15.95 -4.52 27.25
CA ILE A 62 -15.84 -5.21 28.54
C ILE A 62 -15.41 -4.23 29.64
N GLN A 63 -14.65 -3.19 29.28
CA GLN A 63 -14.21 -2.15 30.22
C GLN A 63 -15.29 -1.11 30.53
N ARG A 64 -16.29 -0.97 29.65
CA ARG A 64 -17.43 -0.07 29.81
C ARG A 64 -18.63 -0.84 30.33
#